data_AF-A0A357FWD3-F1
#
_entry.id   AF-A0A357FWD3-F1
#
_cell.length_a   1.000
_cell.length_b   1.000
_cell.length_c   1.000
_cell.angle_alpha   90.00
_cell.angle_beta   90.00
_cell.angle_gamma   90.00
#
_symmetry.space_group_name_H-M   'P 1'
#
loop_
_entity.id
_entity.type
_entity.pdbx_description
1 polymer ?
#
loop_
_entity_poly.entity_id
_entity_poly.type
_entity_poly.pdbx_seq_one_letter_code
_entity_poly.pdbx_strand_id
1 'polypeptide(L)' 'SEGEHVIIALGNGKFQARSIKTGGVSAGRTEVVSGLQEGDDVVVSAQFLIDSESSLQESLGKLSGGQ' A
#
# COMPACT_ATOMS: atom_id res chain seq x y z
N SER A 1 6.44 16.83 5.19
CA SER A 1 5.22 16.01 5.08
C SER A 1 5.18 15.47 3.67
N GLU A 2 5.55 14.20 3.49
CA GLU A 2 5.46 13.52 2.20
C GLU A 2 4.00 13.54 1.75
N GLY A 3 3.75 14.00 0.53
CA GLY A 3 2.39 14.18 0.00
C GLY A 3 1.62 12.87 -0.11
N GLU A 4 0.30 12.99 -0.18
CA GLU A 4 -0.60 11.86 -0.37
C GLU A 4 -0.28 11.17 -1.70
N HIS A 5 -0.05 9.87 -1.65
CA HIS A 5 0.30 9.07 -2.82
C HIS A 5 -0.41 7.72 -2.74
N VAL A 6 -0.65 7.13 -3.92
CA VAL A 6 -1.20 5.79 -4.06
C VAL A 6 -0.31 4.97 -4.97
N ILE A 7 -0.41 3.66 -4.85
CA ILE A 7 0.31 2.73 -5.70
C ILE A 7 -0.62 2.26 -6.83
N ILE A 8 -0.20 2.50 -8.06
CA ILE A 8 -0.91 2.08 -9.27
C ILE A 8 -0.26 0.81 -9.80
N ALA A 9 -1.09 -0.20 -10.08
CA ALA A 9 -0.68 -1.41 -10.76
C ALA A 9 -0.62 -1.14 -12.28
N LEU A 10 0.57 -1.26 -12.86
CA LEU A 10 0.78 -1.09 -14.31
C LEU A 10 0.57 -2.40 -15.08
N GLY A 11 0.18 -3.48 -14.38
CA GLY A 11 0.15 -4.85 -14.91
C GLY A 11 1.51 -5.54 -14.89
N ASN A 12 1.53 -6.85 -15.17
CA ASN A 12 2.75 -7.68 -15.21
C ASN A 12 3.60 -7.61 -13.91
N GLY A 13 2.96 -7.46 -12.76
CA GLY A 13 3.65 -7.34 -11.46
C GLY A 13 4.42 -6.03 -11.25
N LYS A 14 4.18 -5.01 -12.09
CA LYS A 14 4.81 -3.69 -11.95
C LYS A 14 3.91 -2.72 -11.21
N PHE A 15 4.52 -1.90 -10.36
CA PHE A 15 3.85 -0.92 -9.51
C PHE A 15 4.53 0.44 -9.63
N GLN A 16 3.74 1.50 -9.56
CA GLN A 16 4.25 2.87 -9.60
C GLN A 16 3.56 3.72 -8.54
N ALA A 17 4.35 4.40 -7.71
CA ALA A 17 3.83 5.42 -6.81
C ALA A 17 3.40 6.65 -7.60
N ARG A 18 2.19 7.13 -7.35
CA ARG A 18 1.65 8.34 -7.95
C ARG A 18 1.14 9.28 -6.87
N SER A 19 1.65 10.50 -6.88
CA SER A 19 1.14 11.57 -6.03
C SER A 19 -0.27 11.93 -6.44
N ILE A 20 -1.15 12.03 -5.46
CA ILE A 20 -2.55 12.41 -5.64
C ILE A 20 -2.88 13.60 -4.77
N LYS A 21 -4.00 14.25 -5.09
CA LYS A 21 -4.61 15.24 -4.22
C LYS A 21 -5.92 14.67 -3.71
N THR A 22 -6.07 14.51 -2.41
CA THR A 22 -7.34 14.08 -1.84
C THR A 22 -8.23 15.28 -1.49
N GLY A 23 -9.51 14.99 -1.29
CA GLY A 23 -10.55 15.94 -0.94
C GLY A 23 -11.23 15.53 0.36
N GLY A 24 -12.56 15.45 0.33
CA GLY A 24 -13.33 15.03 1.50
C GLY A 24 -13.11 13.55 1.85
N VAL A 25 -13.11 13.24 3.14
CA VAL A 25 -13.20 11.86 3.65
C VAL A 25 -14.58 11.66 4.25
N SER A 26 -15.30 10.64 3.79
CA SER A 26 -16.65 10.33 4.29
C SER A 26 -16.97 8.84 4.15
N ALA A 27 -17.69 8.29 5.13
CA ALA A 27 -18.14 6.90 5.14
C ALA A 27 -17.02 5.86 4.87
N GLY A 28 -15.81 6.12 5.39
CA GLY A 28 -14.64 5.24 5.18
C GLY A 28 -14.04 5.30 3.76
N ARG A 29 -14.40 6.30 2.96
CA ARG A 29 -13.87 6.53 1.62
C ARG A 29 -13.22 7.91 1.55
N THR A 30 -12.13 8.00 0.83
CA THR A 30 -11.42 9.25 0.56
C THR A 30 -11.65 9.65 -0.89
N GLU A 31 -12.09 10.89 -1.10
CA GLU A 31 -12.21 11.47 -2.44
C GLU A 31 -10.82 11.79 -3.00
N VAL A 32 -10.58 11.42 -4.26
CA VAL A 32 -9.38 11.83 -5.00
C VAL A 32 -9.77 12.91 -6.00
N VAL A 33 -9.28 14.13 -5.77
CA VAL A 33 -9.61 15.32 -6.57
C VAL A 33 -8.73 15.40 -7.82
N SER A 34 -7.50 14.88 -7.76
CA SER A 34 -6.56 14.89 -8.89
C SER A 34 -5.47 13.85 -8.73
N GLY A 35 -4.85 13.46 -9.85
CA GLY A 35 -3.70 12.55 -9.89
C GLY A 35 -4.04 11.11 -10.25
N LEU A 36 -5.31 10.78 -10.49
CA LEU A 36 -5.74 9.50 -11.05
C LEU A 36 -6.52 9.72 -12.34
N GLN A 37 -6.54 8.70 -13.20
CA GLN A 37 -7.30 8.67 -14.44
C GLN A 37 -8.24 7.47 -14.45
N GLU A 38 -9.32 7.55 -15.23
CA GLU A 38 -10.22 6.41 -15.42
C GLU A 38 -9.43 5.22 -15.99
N GLY A 39 -9.61 4.05 -15.37
CA GLY A 39 -8.88 2.83 -15.72
C GLY A 39 -7.57 2.61 -14.96
N ASP A 40 -7.14 3.53 -14.08
CA ASP A 40 -6.02 3.25 -13.18
C ASP A 40 -6.42 2.20 -12.13
N ASP A 41 -5.72 1.06 -12.11
CA ASP A 41 -5.85 0.04 -11.06
C ASP A 41 -5.04 0.44 -9.82
N VAL A 42 -5.75 0.82 -8.75
CA VAL A 42 -5.13 1.22 -7.48
C VAL A 42 -5.07 0.03 -6.52
N VAL A 43 -3.90 -0.19 -5.94
CA VAL A 43 -3.69 -1.26 -4.95
C VAL A 43 -4.32 -0.83 -3.62
N VAL A 44 -5.48 -1.40 -3.29
CA VAL A 44 -6.23 -1.10 -2.04
C VAL A 44 -5.97 -2.10 -0.92
N SER A 45 -5.32 -3.23 -1.21
CA SER A 45 -5.09 -4.30 -0.24
C SER A 45 -3.83 -5.08 -0.62
N ALA A 46 -2.75 -4.81 0.12
CA ALA A 46 -1.48 -5.56 0.12
C ALA A 46 -0.47 -4.99 1.15
N GLN A 47 -0.74 -3.82 1.74
CA GLN A 47 0.16 -3.20 2.73
C GLN A 47 0.35 -4.07 3.99
N PHE A 48 -0.60 -4.96 4.29
CA PHE A 48 -0.54 -5.93 5.38
C PHE A 48 0.27 -7.21 5.04
N LEU A 49 0.35 -7.58 3.75
CA LEU A 49 1.12 -8.76 3.33
C LEU A 49 2.62 -8.52 3.46
N ILE A 50 3.06 -7.27 3.29
CA ILE A 50 4.44 -6.82 3.51
C ILE A 50 4.81 -6.88 5.00
N ASP A 51 3.86 -6.56 5.89
CA ASP A 51 4.04 -6.62 7.34
C ASP A 51 4.01 -8.06 7.90
N SER A 52 3.22 -8.95 7.28
CA SER A 52 3.08 -10.35 7.70
C SER A 52 4.32 -11.23 7.43
N GLU A 53 5.11 -10.93 6.39
CA GLU A 53 6.34 -11.71 6.11
C GLU A 53 7.46 -11.39 7.11
N SER A 54 7.52 -10.13 7.57
CA SER A 54 8.53 -9.66 8.53
C SER A 54 8.31 -10.24 9.93
N SER A 55 7.05 -10.31 10.39
CA SER A 55 6.70 -10.86 11.71
C SER A 55 6.91 -12.38 11.82
N LEU A 56 6.75 -13.11 10.71
CA LEU A 56 7.00 -14.56 10.65
C LEU A 56 8.51 -14.88 10.77
N GLN A 57 9.37 -14.13 10.07
CA GLN A 57 10.83 -14.28 10.13
C GLN A 57 11.38 -14.02 11.55
N GLU A 58 10.90 -12.96 12.22
CA GLU A 58 11.34 -12.62 13.56
C GLU A 58 10.95 -13.69 14.61
N SER A 59 9.75 -14.27 14.46
CA SER A 59 9.26 -15.34 15.32
C SER A 59 10.03 -16.65 15.15
N LEU A 60 10.44 -17.00 13.93
CA LEU A 60 11.27 -18.18 13.67
C LEU A 60 12.71 -18.01 14.19
N GLY A 61 13.27 -16.80 14.11
CA GLY A 61 14.58 -16.49 14.68
C GLY A 61 14.64 -16.65 16.21
N LYS A 62 13.57 -16.27 16.92
CA LYS A 62 13.47 -16.44 18.39
C LYS A 62 13.33 -17.90 18.84
N LEU A 63 12.80 -18.79 18.00
CA LEU A 63 12.71 -20.23 18.32
C LEU A 63 14.00 -20.99 18.00
N SER A 64 14.84 -20.48 17.08
CA SER A 64 16.14 -21.06 16.72
C SER A 64 17.30 -20.54 17.57
N GLY A 65 17.15 -19.40 18.27
CA GLY A 65 18.20 -18.78 19.09
C GLY A 65 18.14 -19.12 20.58
N GLY A 66 17.33 -20.11 20.96
CA GLY A 66 17.19 -20.57 22.34
C GLY A 66 17.98 -21.84 22.63
N GLN A 67 19.31 -21.81 22.44
CA GLN A 67 20.35 -22.55 23.20
C GLN A 67 21.72 -22.42 22.54
#